data_AF-A0A2C6CPP4-F1
#
_entry.id   AF-A0A2C6CPP4-F1
#
_cell.length_a   1.000
_cell.length_b   1.000
_cell.length_c   1.000
_cell.angle_alpha   90.00
_cell.angle_beta   90.00
_cell.angle_gamma   90.00
#
_symmetry.space_group_name_H-M   'P 1'
#
loop_
_entity.id
_entity.type
_entity.pdbx_description
1 polymer ?
#
loop_
_entity_poly.entity_id
_entity_poly.type
_entity_poly.pdbx_seq_one_letter_code
_entity_poly.pdbx_strand_id
1 'polypeptide(L)'
;MNIEDDLLDSFFIRPKPKRIIERILLDGRKAIIASNLIAGVYIGSEISFDGGELPDGRYTMIDGKTRFEVTDSVITHEYYVETFKMRNNIIHVDCSRVEGFSIGCQVYKSDFKPIDDGVYRLKFFKWVITKDGVIIEISLMKPSI
;
A
#
# COMPACT_ATOMS: atom_id res chain seq x y z
N MET A 1 -12.84 25.62 -26.81
CA MET A 1 -12.81 25.29 -25.38
C MET A 1 -13.46 23.92 -25.28
N ASN A 2 -12.65 22.87 -25.44
CA ASN A 2 -13.10 21.48 -25.51
C ASN A 2 -12.67 20.79 -24.22
N ILE A 3 -13.66 20.23 -23.52
CA ILE A 3 -13.53 19.34 -22.37
C ILE A 3 -13.69 17.93 -22.94
N GLU A 4 -12.72 17.51 -23.74
CA GLU A 4 -12.58 16.13 -24.22
C GLU A 4 -11.07 15.86 -24.21
N ASP A 5 -10.67 14.70 -23.71
CA ASP A 5 -9.30 14.20 -23.57
C ASP A 5 -8.60 14.43 -22.23
N ASP A 6 -9.20 13.98 -21.12
CA ASP A 6 -8.37 13.43 -20.05
C ASP A 6 -9.13 12.46 -19.11
N LEU A 7 -8.72 11.19 -19.22
CA LEU A 7 -8.63 10.17 -18.16
C LEU A 7 -9.86 9.28 -17.86
N LEU A 8 -9.92 8.24 -18.69
CA LEU A 8 -9.90 6.80 -18.35
C LEU A 8 -11.17 6.16 -17.77
N ASP A 9 -11.82 5.44 -18.69
CA ASP A 9 -12.66 4.26 -18.49
C ASP A 9 -12.46 3.57 -17.14
N SER A 10 -13.51 3.62 -16.33
CA SER A 10 -13.70 2.74 -15.19
C SER A 10 -13.65 1.29 -15.67
N PHE A 11 -12.48 0.66 -15.57
CA PHE A 11 -12.36 -0.77 -15.74
C PHE A 11 -13.02 -1.44 -14.55
N PHE A 12 -14.09 -2.19 -14.81
CA PHE A 12 -14.59 -3.20 -13.88
C PHE A 12 -13.42 -4.15 -13.54
N ILE A 13 -12.82 -3.96 -12.37
CA ILE A 13 -11.93 -4.95 -11.79
C ILE A 13 -12.83 -6.17 -11.55
N ARG A 14 -12.67 -7.23 -12.36
CA ARG A 14 -13.29 -8.53 -12.05
C ARG A 14 -12.99 -8.81 -10.58
N PRO A 15 -14.00 -9.12 -9.73
CA PRO A 15 -13.75 -9.37 -8.32
C PRO A 15 -12.66 -10.43 -8.24
N LYS A 16 -11.48 -10.03 -7.73
CA LYS A 16 -10.41 -10.98 -7.48
C LYS A 16 -11.00 -12.04 -6.53
N PRO A 17 -10.68 -13.33 -6.71
CA PRO A 17 -11.17 -14.37 -5.80
C PRO A 17 -10.92 -13.93 -4.37
N LYS A 18 -11.92 -14.14 -3.48
CA LYS A 18 -11.82 -13.83 -2.05
C LYS A 18 -10.45 -14.25 -1.55
N ARG A 19 -9.59 -13.26 -1.31
CA ARG A 19 -8.24 -13.52 -0.82
C ARG A 19 -8.31 -13.36 0.68
N ILE A 20 -8.36 -14.49 1.37
CA ILE A 20 -8.20 -14.53 2.82
C ILE A 20 -6.70 -14.56 3.08
N ILE A 21 -6.23 -13.57 3.83
CA ILE A 21 -4.83 -13.40 4.18
C ILE A 21 -4.72 -13.38 5.69
N GLU A 22 -3.90 -14.27 6.22
CA GLU A 22 -3.56 -14.25 7.63
C GLU A 22 -2.32 -13.39 7.88
N ARG A 23 -2.36 -12.64 8.97
CA ARG A 23 -1.41 -11.61 9.37
C ARG A 23 -1.26 -11.63 10.89
N ILE A 24 -0.11 -11.19 11.40
CA ILE A 24 0.14 -11.11 12.84
C ILE A 24 0.41 -9.66 13.19
N LEU A 25 -0.30 -9.14 14.19
CA LEU A 25 -0.06 -7.81 14.75
C LEU A 25 1.22 -7.77 15.57
N LEU A 26 1.71 -6.56 15.80
CA LEU A 26 2.84 -6.30 16.68
C LEU A 26 2.58 -6.77 18.12
N ASP A 27 1.32 -6.77 18.57
CA ASP A 27 0.90 -7.28 19.89
C ASP A 27 0.71 -8.81 19.94
N GLY A 28 0.99 -9.51 18.84
CA GLY A 28 0.92 -10.97 18.73
C GLY A 28 -0.46 -11.52 18.32
N ARG A 29 -1.51 -10.71 18.25
CA ARG A 29 -2.82 -11.16 17.79
C ARG A 29 -2.79 -11.52 16.30
N LYS A 30 -3.56 -12.54 15.93
CA LYS A 30 -3.74 -12.96 14.54
C LYS A 30 -4.89 -12.16 13.92
N ALA A 31 -4.58 -11.50 12.80
CA ALA A 31 -5.53 -10.83 11.93
C ALA A 31 -5.85 -11.70 10.71
N ILE A 32 -7.12 -11.85 10.39
CA ILE A 32 -7.63 -12.49 9.18
C ILE A 32 -8.23 -11.38 8.32
N ILE A 33 -7.57 -11.07 7.21
CA ILE A 33 -8.00 -10.03 6.28
C ILE A 33 -8.67 -10.72 5.09
N ALA A 34 -9.93 -10.45 4.85
CA ALA A 34 -10.70 -10.96 3.73
C ALA A 34 -11.06 -9.81 2.79
N SER A 35 -10.55 -9.84 1.56
CA SER A 35 -11.04 -8.94 0.51
C SER A 35 -12.44 -9.36 0.09
N ASN A 36 -13.43 -8.53 0.44
CA ASN A 36 -14.84 -8.75 0.16
C ASN A 36 -15.39 -7.62 -0.74
N LEU A 37 -16.46 -7.93 -1.46
CA LEU A 37 -17.23 -6.92 -2.18
C LEU A 37 -18.18 -6.28 -1.15
N ILE A 38 -17.88 -5.06 -0.73
CA ILE A 38 -18.68 -4.31 0.23
C ILE A 38 -19.73 -3.50 -0.55
N ALA A 39 -21.00 -3.74 -0.23
CA ALA A 39 -22.14 -2.98 -0.74
C ALA A 39 -22.25 -2.87 -2.29
N GLY A 40 -21.92 -3.92 -3.03
CA GLY A 40 -22.24 -4.04 -4.47
C GLY A 40 -21.41 -3.19 -5.44
N VAL A 41 -20.60 -2.25 -4.95
CA VAL A 41 -19.83 -1.30 -5.80
C VAL A 41 -18.37 -1.16 -5.37
N TYR A 42 -18.03 -1.47 -4.11
CA TYR A 42 -16.69 -1.27 -3.56
C TYR A 42 -16.03 -2.61 -3.22
N ILE A 43 -14.76 -2.78 -3.61
CA ILE A 43 -13.92 -3.86 -3.07
C ILE A 43 -13.26 -3.28 -1.82
N GLY A 44 -13.57 -3.85 -0.65
CA GLY A 44 -12.97 -3.48 0.62
C GLY A 44 -12.39 -4.69 1.33
N SER A 45 -11.46 -4.44 2.25
CA SER A 45 -10.80 -5.49 3.01
C SER A 45 -11.39 -5.51 4.43
N GLU A 46 -12.26 -6.47 4.69
CA GLU A 46 -12.75 -6.75 6.04
C GLU A 46 -11.64 -7.44 6.82
N ILE A 47 -11.53 -7.13 8.10
CA ILE A 47 -10.54 -7.72 8.98
C ILE A 47 -11.27 -8.32 10.19
N SER A 48 -10.79 -9.45 10.66
CA SER A 48 -11.24 -10.07 11.91
C SER A 48 -10.03 -10.54 12.72
N PHE A 49 -10.19 -10.65 14.03
CA PHE A 49 -9.11 -11.07 14.93
C PHE A 49 -9.51 -12.33 15.69
N ASP A 50 -8.54 -13.18 15.97
CA ASP A 50 -8.74 -14.34 16.82
C ASP A 50 -9.06 -13.86 18.24
N GLY A 51 -10.34 -13.93 18.64
CA GLY A 51 -10.80 -13.55 19.97
C GLY A 51 -11.93 -12.51 20.08
N GLY A 52 -12.48 -11.95 19.00
CA GLY A 52 -13.72 -11.15 19.06
C GLY A 52 -13.78 -9.90 18.18
N GLU A 53 -14.75 -9.02 18.51
CA GLU A 53 -15.05 -7.77 17.78
C GLU A 53 -13.88 -6.78 17.75
N LEU A 54 -13.94 -5.93 16.74
CA LEU A 54 -12.90 -4.97 16.39
C LEU A 54 -13.20 -3.58 16.94
N PRO A 55 -12.40 -3.07 17.89
CA PRO A 55 -12.43 -1.65 18.15
C PRO A 55 -11.85 -0.92 16.94
N ASP A 56 -12.47 0.18 16.57
CA ASP A 56 -11.90 1.11 15.62
C ASP A 56 -10.53 1.58 16.11
N GLY A 57 -9.58 1.73 15.19
CA GLY A 57 -8.26 2.19 15.58
C GLY A 57 -7.16 1.88 14.58
N ARG A 58 -5.94 2.18 15.04
CA ARG A 58 -4.70 1.98 14.29
C ARG A 58 -3.99 0.74 14.77
N TYR A 59 -3.61 -0.09 13.83
CA TYR A 59 -2.94 -1.35 14.09
C TYR A 59 -1.61 -1.40 13.35
N THR A 60 -0.62 -2.03 13.96
CA THR A 60 0.70 -2.24 13.37
C THR A 60 0.94 -3.73 13.24
N MET A 61 1.45 -4.13 12.09
CA MET A 61 1.86 -5.49 11.79
C MET A 61 3.15 -5.86 12.53
N ILE A 62 3.38 -7.16 12.72
CA ILE A 62 4.60 -7.67 13.39
C ILE A 62 5.90 -7.28 12.66
N ASP A 63 5.82 -6.93 11.38
CA ASP A 63 6.95 -6.42 10.61
C ASP A 63 7.41 -5.01 11.05
N GLY A 64 6.60 -4.31 11.87
CA GLY A 64 6.84 -2.96 12.38
C GLY A 64 6.73 -1.86 11.33
N LYS A 65 6.36 -2.20 10.09
CA LYS A 65 6.43 -1.34 8.89
C LYS A 65 5.06 -1.11 8.29
N THR A 66 4.24 -2.16 8.26
CA THR A 66 2.88 -2.12 7.75
C THR A 66 1.94 -1.71 8.88
N ARG A 67 1.09 -0.73 8.62
CA ARG A 67 0.07 -0.25 9.55
C ARG A 67 -1.25 -0.13 8.82
N PHE A 68 -2.35 -0.17 9.55
CA PHE A 68 -3.66 0.06 8.96
C PHE A 68 -4.62 0.68 9.96
N GLU A 69 -5.58 1.42 9.43
CA GLU A 69 -6.73 1.96 10.15
C GLU A 69 -7.95 1.09 9.90
N VAL A 70 -8.65 0.76 10.98
CA VAL A 70 -9.89 -0.01 10.94
C VAL A 70 -11.03 0.89 11.42
N THR A 71 -12.11 0.91 10.66
CA THR A 71 -13.39 1.53 11.03
C THR A 71 -14.51 0.56 10.66
N ASP A 72 -15.41 0.26 11.60
CA ASP A 72 -16.53 -0.67 11.41
C ASP A 72 -16.08 -2.05 10.84
N SER A 73 -14.96 -2.58 11.36
CA SER A 73 -14.32 -3.82 10.90
C SER A 73 -13.80 -3.82 9.45
N VAL A 74 -13.72 -2.65 8.81
CA VAL A 74 -13.16 -2.47 7.46
C VAL A 74 -11.82 -1.75 7.55
N ILE A 75 -10.83 -2.22 6.79
CA ILE A 75 -9.57 -1.48 6.61
C ILE A 75 -9.85 -0.28 5.70
N THR A 76 -9.79 0.92 6.26
CA THR A 76 -10.01 2.17 5.53
C THR A 76 -8.71 2.73 4.93
N HIS A 77 -7.58 2.45 5.58
CA HIS A 77 -6.27 2.95 5.17
C HIS A 77 -5.18 1.94 5.52
N GLU A 78 -4.32 1.60 4.55
CA GLU A 78 -3.06 0.89 4.75
C GLU A 78 -1.86 1.82 4.55
N TYR A 79 -0.90 1.75 5.45
CA TYR A 79 0.36 2.46 5.41
C TYR A 79 1.51 1.46 5.41
N TYR A 80 2.56 1.76 4.67
CA TYR A 80 3.80 0.99 4.71
C TYR A 80 4.98 1.96 4.74
N VAL A 81 5.76 1.92 5.81
CA VAL A 81 6.96 2.75 5.96
C VAL A 81 8.15 1.84 6.20
N GLU A 82 9.13 1.89 5.30
CA GLU A 82 10.38 1.12 5.44
C GLU A 82 11.60 1.98 5.13
N THR A 83 12.68 1.73 5.86
CA THR A 83 13.97 2.39 5.67
C THR A 83 14.97 1.43 5.03
N PHE A 84 15.67 1.88 3.99
CA PHE A 84 16.67 1.12 3.26
C PHE A 84 18.02 1.83 3.28
N LYS A 85 19.10 1.06 3.46
CA LYS A 85 20.46 1.55 3.25
C LYS A 85 20.85 1.38 1.78
N MET A 86 21.18 2.46 1.10
CA MET A 86 21.57 2.45 -0.31
C MET A 86 22.91 3.16 -0.50
N ARG A 87 23.97 2.36 -0.71
CA ARG A 87 25.37 2.84 -0.76
C ARG A 87 25.70 3.71 0.46
N ASN A 88 25.80 5.03 0.27
CA ASN A 88 26.14 6.03 1.29
C ASN A 88 24.93 6.81 1.81
N ASN A 89 23.72 6.48 1.37
CA ASN A 89 22.49 7.15 1.78
C ASN A 89 21.57 6.20 2.55
N ILE A 90 20.76 6.79 3.42
CA ILE A 90 19.58 6.15 3.99
C ILE A 90 18.38 6.74 3.24
N ILE A 91 17.54 5.87 2.68
CA ILE A 91 16.30 6.24 2.01
C ILE A 91 15.11 5.67 2.77
N HIS A 92 14.01 6.39 2.75
CA HIS A 92 12.74 6.02 3.34
C HIS A 92 11.74 5.84 2.21
N VAL A 93 10.97 4.76 2.28
CA VAL A 93 9.84 4.51 1.39
C VAL A 93 8.59 4.60 2.25
N ASP A 94 7.69 5.49 1.86
CA ASP A 94 6.43 5.74 2.54
C ASP A 94 5.29 5.55 1.54
N CYS A 95 4.52 4.50 1.74
CA CYS A 95 3.39 4.15 0.91
C CYS A 95 2.10 4.29 1.70
N SER A 96 1.11 4.87 1.05
CA SER A 96 -0.21 5.12 1.56
C SER A 96 -1.21 4.57 0.55
N ARG A 97 -2.16 3.77 1.03
CA ARG A 97 -3.27 3.26 0.25
C ARG A 97 -4.55 3.48 1.04
N VAL A 98 -5.43 4.31 0.51
CA VAL A 98 -6.81 4.42 1.00
C VAL A 98 -7.65 3.44 0.20
N GLU A 99 -8.44 2.61 0.88
CA GLU A 99 -9.24 1.59 0.21
C GLU A 99 -10.28 2.27 -0.71
N GLY A 100 -10.41 1.78 -1.94
CA GLY A 100 -11.24 2.41 -2.98
C GLY A 100 -10.58 3.58 -3.74
N PHE A 101 -9.38 4.01 -3.36
CA PHE A 101 -8.61 5.07 -4.03
C PHE A 101 -7.25 4.55 -4.55
N SER A 102 -6.42 5.46 -5.06
CA SER A 102 -5.08 5.16 -5.54
C SER A 102 -4.12 4.78 -4.40
N ILE A 103 -3.12 3.96 -4.74
CA ILE A 103 -1.92 3.77 -3.93
C ILE A 103 -0.89 4.82 -4.35
N GLY A 104 -0.30 5.51 -3.37
CA GLY A 104 0.79 6.45 -3.58
C GLY A 104 1.99 6.05 -2.74
N CYS A 105 3.17 6.05 -3.34
CA CYS A 105 4.42 5.79 -2.63
C CYS A 105 5.43 6.92 -2.90
N GLN A 106 6.02 7.43 -1.83
CA GLN A 106 7.12 8.38 -1.87
C GLN A 106 8.41 7.73 -1.41
N VAL A 107 9.52 8.20 -1.97
CA VAL A 107 10.88 7.78 -1.67
C VAL A 107 11.74 9.02 -1.45
N TYR A 108 12.26 9.15 -0.25
CA TYR A 108 13.06 10.31 0.16
C TYR A 108 14.30 9.89 0.93
N LYS A 109 15.32 10.74 0.90
CA LYS A 109 16.57 10.61 1.65
C LYS A 109 16.32 10.98 3.12
N SER A 110 17.30 10.69 3.97
CA SER A 110 17.25 10.98 5.43
C SER A 110 17.17 12.47 5.75
N ASP A 111 17.53 13.35 4.81
CA ASP A 111 17.34 14.79 4.89
C ASP A 111 15.96 15.25 4.34
N PHE A 112 15.01 14.32 4.18
CA PHE A 112 13.65 14.53 3.67
C PHE A 112 13.57 15.06 2.24
N LYS A 113 14.68 15.03 1.48
CA LYS A 113 14.67 15.38 0.05
C LYS A 113 14.25 14.18 -0.80
N PRO A 114 13.58 14.40 -1.93
CA PRO A 114 13.28 13.32 -2.87
C PRO A 114 14.55 12.59 -3.29
N ILE A 115 14.42 11.29 -3.55
CA ILE A 115 15.47 10.55 -4.24
C ILE A 115 15.56 11.04 -5.70
N ASP A 116 16.76 10.92 -6.29
CA ASP A 116 16.98 11.30 -7.68
C ASP A 116 16.15 10.38 -8.61
N ASP A 117 15.73 10.91 -9.76
CA ASP A 117 14.98 10.13 -10.75
C ASP A 117 15.76 8.91 -11.23
N GLY A 118 15.09 7.76 -11.39
CA GLY A 118 15.74 6.57 -11.91
C GLY A 118 15.08 5.24 -11.55
N VAL A 119 15.81 4.16 -11.79
CA VAL A 119 15.39 2.78 -11.52
C VAL A 119 16.07 2.25 -10.28
N TYR A 120 15.27 1.83 -9.31
CA TYR A 120 15.74 1.30 -8.04
C TYR A 120 15.25 -0.12 -7.82
N ARG A 121 16.09 -0.94 -7.17
CA ARG A 121 15.68 -2.27 -6.72
C ARG A 121 15.34 -2.22 -5.24
N LEU A 122 14.06 -2.36 -4.89
CA LEU A 122 13.57 -2.39 -3.51
C LEU A 122 13.16 -3.81 -3.12
N LYS A 123 13.38 -4.19 -1.86
CA LYS A 123 13.17 -5.58 -1.40
C LYS A 123 11.72 -6.04 -1.60
N PHE A 124 10.76 -5.18 -1.26
CA PHE A 124 9.33 -5.47 -1.38
C PHE A 124 8.80 -5.22 -2.80
N PHE A 125 9.13 -4.06 -3.38
CA PHE A 125 8.60 -3.64 -4.68
C PHE A 125 9.33 -4.21 -5.90
N LYS A 126 10.39 -5.03 -5.70
CA LYS A 126 11.27 -5.53 -6.76
C LYS A 126 11.96 -4.38 -7.50
N TRP A 127 11.43 -3.90 -8.62
CA TRP A 127 11.95 -2.76 -9.36
C TRP A 127 10.96 -1.62 -9.36
N VAL A 128 11.45 -0.42 -9.12
CA VAL A 128 10.63 0.80 -9.11
C VAL A 128 11.27 1.87 -9.97
N ILE A 129 10.43 2.63 -10.67
CA ILE A 129 10.83 3.89 -11.32
C ILE A 129 10.37 5.01 -10.41
N THR A 130 11.30 5.90 -10.05
CA THR A 130 10.97 7.11 -9.30
C THR A 130 11.11 8.36 -10.14
N LYS A 131 10.18 9.30 -9.95
CA LYS A 131 10.22 10.65 -10.50
C LYS A 131 9.85 11.65 -9.42
N ASP A 132 10.71 12.64 -9.16
CA ASP A 132 10.54 13.64 -8.10
C ASP A 132 10.26 13.00 -6.72
N GLY A 133 10.91 11.86 -6.43
CA GLY A 133 10.67 11.10 -5.21
C GLY A 133 9.34 10.35 -5.15
N VAL A 134 8.57 10.25 -6.22
CA VAL A 134 7.34 9.46 -6.30
C VAL A 134 7.59 8.17 -7.07
N ILE A 135 7.12 7.02 -6.57
CA ILE A 135 7.11 5.77 -7.33
C ILE A 135 6.00 5.84 -8.37
N ILE A 136 6.38 5.90 -9.65
CA ILE A 136 5.43 5.97 -10.77
C ILE A 136 5.19 4.61 -11.42
N GLU A 137 6.11 3.66 -11.23
CA GLU A 137 5.97 2.29 -11.75
C GLU A 137 6.61 1.28 -10.78
N ILE A 138 5.97 0.13 -10.65
CA ILE A 138 6.47 -1.05 -9.93
C ILE A 138 6.47 -2.23 -10.90
N SER A 139 7.61 -2.90 -11.08
CA SER A 139 7.75 -4.04 -11.98
C SER A 139 8.50 -5.20 -11.35
N LEU A 140 8.11 -6.42 -11.72
CA LEU A 140 8.82 -7.63 -11.35
C LEU A 140 10.16 -7.77 -12.09
N MET A 141 10.24 -7.20 -13.29
CA MET A 141 11.43 -7.19 -14.14
C MET A 141 12.05 -5.79 -14.14
N LYS A 142 13.34 -5.70 -14.45
CA LYS A 142 13.99 -4.39 -14.55
C LYS A 142 13.37 -3.62 -15.72
N PRO A 143 12.80 -2.42 -15.51
CA PRO A 143 12.26 -1.62 -16.59
C PRO A 143 13.36 -1.20 -17.56
N SER A 144 13.03 -1.19 -18.85
CA SER A 144 13.84 -0.56 -19.89
C SER A 144 13.48 0.93 -19.91
N ILE A 145 14.41 1.78 -19.49
CA ILE A 145 14.31 3.24 -19.66
C ILE A 145 15.30 3.65 -20.73
#